data_AF-A0A1H8BIW1-F1
#
_entry.id   AF-A0A1H8BIW1-F1
#
_cell.length_a   1.000
_cell.length_b   1.000
_cell.length_c   1.000
_cell.angle_alpha   90.00
_cell.angle_beta   90.00
_cell.angle_gamma   90.00
#
_symmetry.space_group_name_H-M   'P 1'
#
loop_
_entity.id
_entity.type
_entity.pdbx_description
1 polymer ?
#
loop_
_entity_poly.entity_id
_entity_poly.type
_entity_poly.pdbx_seq_one_letter_code
_entity_poly.pdbx_strand_id
1 'polypeptide(L)'
;MILQALYSYYHALAQKGEISKEGWCVAKVSFALVLDQNGALLDIMPLKVSKEFGKKTVDVPREMNLPNQLKRSGSKAPPYFLCDNTQYILGLEKGEVTEKSLRCFKAFSEYHIQMLSPLQCPEAQAIVRFLRSWQPIEALKHPVIIANQPHLLEGGNFVFRLSETSSYAMSGIEQTFPPHLNLDEQGTFILGYYHQTQKQYEKQNKED
;
A
#
# COMPACT_ATOMS: atom_id res chain seq x y z
N MET A 1 -15.34 25.06 24.16
CA MET A 1 -14.11 24.40 24.64
C MET A 1 -13.13 24.30 23.47
N ILE A 2 -11.86 24.67 23.65
CA ILE A 2 -10.87 24.74 22.55
C ILE A 2 -10.68 23.41 21.82
N LEU A 3 -10.70 22.27 22.53
CA LEU A 3 -10.55 20.95 21.94
C LEU A 3 -11.68 20.59 20.96
N GLN A 4 -12.93 20.95 21.29
CA GLN A 4 -14.07 20.70 20.40
C GLN A 4 -14.02 21.59 19.14
N ALA A 5 -13.50 22.81 19.27
CA ALA A 5 -13.28 23.71 18.14
C ALA A 5 -12.16 23.19 17.23
N LEU A 6 -11.05 22.71 17.79
CA LEU A 6 -9.96 22.09 17.04
C LEU A 6 -10.40 20.80 16.34
N TYR A 7 -11.18 19.96 17.03
CA TYR A 7 -11.79 18.76 16.44
C TYR A 7 -12.71 19.11 15.26
N SER A 8 -13.61 20.07 15.45
CA SER A 8 -14.53 20.52 14.39
C SER A 8 -13.77 21.11 13.20
N TYR A 9 -12.69 21.87 13.46
CA TYR A 9 -11.84 22.44 12.43
C TYR A 9 -11.09 21.36 11.64
N TYR A 10 -10.52 20.36 12.32
CA TYR A 10 -9.92 19.20 11.67
C TYR A 10 -10.91 18.50 10.72
N HIS A 11 -12.11 18.20 11.20
CA HIS A 11 -13.14 17.56 10.37
C HIS A 11 -13.55 18.42 9.17
N ALA A 12 -13.66 19.74 9.34
CA ALA A 12 -13.96 20.64 8.24
C ALA A 12 -12.86 20.64 7.17
N LEU A 13 -11.58 20.66 7.57
CA LEU A 13 -10.45 20.57 6.64
C LEU A 13 -10.38 19.21 5.94
N ALA A 14 -10.61 18.12 6.67
CA ALA A 14 -10.61 16.77 6.12
C ALA A 14 -11.73 16.58 5.09
N GLN A 15 -12.94 17.12 5.35
CA GLN A 15 -14.06 17.10 4.39
C GLN A 15 -13.76 17.89 3.11
N LYS A 16 -12.98 18.98 3.21
CA LYS A 16 -12.52 19.76 2.06
C LYS A 16 -11.35 19.11 1.32
N GLY A 17 -10.79 18.01 1.84
CA GLY A 17 -9.62 17.34 1.28
C GLY A 17 -8.31 18.12 1.48
N GLU A 18 -8.29 19.14 2.34
CA GLU A 18 -7.10 19.95 2.64
C GLU A 18 -6.10 19.18 3.52
N ILE A 19 -6.59 18.21 4.30
CA ILE A 19 -5.78 17.30 5.12
C ILE A 19 -6.30 15.86 5.00
N SER A 20 -5.42 14.88 5.23
CA SER A 20 -5.81 13.47 5.28
C SER A 20 -6.66 13.18 6.53
N LYS A 21 -7.67 12.32 6.37
CA LYS A 21 -8.43 11.77 7.49
C LYS A 21 -7.55 10.92 8.42
N GLU A 22 -8.00 10.70 9.64
CA GLU A 22 -7.25 9.99 10.66
C GLU A 22 -6.96 8.55 10.21
N GLY A 23 -5.73 8.09 10.44
CA GLY A 23 -5.27 6.78 9.96
C GLY A 23 -4.89 6.75 8.47
N TRP A 24 -4.88 7.89 7.78
CA TRP A 24 -4.48 8.04 6.38
C TRP A 24 -3.36 9.06 6.22
N CYS A 25 -2.62 8.97 5.12
CA CYS A 25 -1.59 9.93 4.75
C CYS A 25 -1.59 10.20 3.24
N VAL A 26 -0.90 11.27 2.85
CA VAL A 26 -0.57 11.52 1.44
C VAL A 26 0.70 10.74 1.10
N ALA A 27 0.57 9.71 0.29
CA ALA A 27 1.67 8.90 -0.20
C ALA A 27 2.02 9.25 -1.66
N LYS A 28 3.31 9.16 -1.98
CA LYS A 28 3.83 9.38 -3.33
C LYS A 28 3.89 8.05 -4.09
N VAL A 29 3.14 7.95 -5.17
CA VAL A 29 2.99 6.72 -5.97
C VAL A 29 3.45 6.97 -7.39
N SER A 30 4.32 6.09 -7.89
CA SER A 30 4.93 6.23 -9.22
C SER A 30 4.29 5.32 -10.25
N PHE A 31 3.70 4.20 -9.83
CA PHE A 31 3.22 3.15 -10.74
C PHE A 31 1.98 2.43 -10.19
N ALA A 32 1.24 1.77 -11.07
CA ALA A 32 0.21 0.81 -10.71
C ALA A 32 0.50 -0.56 -11.34
N LEU A 33 0.46 -1.63 -10.53
CA LEU A 33 0.35 -3.01 -11.03
C LEU A 33 -1.08 -3.22 -11.53
N VAL A 34 -1.20 -3.54 -12.81
CA VAL A 34 -2.48 -3.86 -13.44
C VAL A 34 -2.67 -5.37 -13.38
N LEU A 35 -3.67 -5.80 -12.63
CA LEU A 35 -4.05 -7.21 -12.50
C LEU A 35 -5.36 -7.48 -13.25
N ASP A 36 -5.53 -8.72 -13.71
CA ASP A 36 -6.85 -9.23 -14.04
C ASP A 36 -7.59 -9.76 -12.78
N GLN A 37 -8.84 -10.18 -12.94
CA GLN A 37 -9.65 -10.79 -11.86
C GLN A 37 -9.08 -12.10 -11.29
N ASN A 38 -8.21 -12.77 -12.04
CA ASN A 38 -7.53 -14.00 -11.63
C ASN A 38 -6.20 -13.73 -10.92
N GLY A 39 -5.78 -12.47 -10.80
CA GLY A 39 -4.51 -12.08 -10.21
C GLY A 39 -3.30 -12.21 -11.15
N ALA A 40 -3.53 -12.37 -12.46
CA ALA A 40 -2.45 -12.31 -13.45
C ALA A 40 -1.96 -10.86 -13.62
N LEU A 41 -0.64 -10.68 -13.62
CA LEU A 41 -0.02 -9.38 -13.89
C LEU A 41 -0.09 -9.09 -15.40
N LEU A 42 -0.88 -8.08 -15.77
CA LEU A 42 -1.08 -7.68 -17.16
C LEU A 42 -0.14 -6.56 -17.59
N ASP A 43 0.10 -5.58 -16.72
CA ASP A 43 0.94 -4.42 -17.03
C ASP A 43 1.44 -3.69 -15.78
N ILE A 44 2.40 -2.78 -15.98
CA ILE A 44 2.87 -1.80 -15.00
C ILE A 44 2.66 -0.41 -15.58
N MET A 45 1.64 0.30 -15.08
CA MET A 45 1.24 1.60 -15.61
C MET A 45 1.95 2.74 -14.85
N PRO A 46 2.68 3.65 -15.53
CA PRO A 46 3.21 4.87 -14.91
C PRO A 46 2.10 5.82 -14.44
N LEU A 47 2.26 6.37 -13.24
CA LEU A 47 1.31 7.31 -12.62
C LEU A 47 1.89 8.70 -12.37
N LYS A 48 3.14 8.96 -12.77
CA LYS A 48 3.79 10.25 -12.57
C LYS A 48 3.00 11.38 -13.26
N VAL A 49 3.05 12.55 -12.67
CA VAL A 49 2.43 13.77 -13.17
C VAL A 49 3.51 14.81 -13.45
N SER A 50 3.40 15.49 -14.58
CA SER A 50 4.31 16.59 -14.93
C SER A 50 3.96 17.82 -14.09
N LYS A 51 4.93 18.33 -13.33
CA LYS A 51 4.81 19.60 -12.59
C LYS A 51 5.84 20.60 -13.09
N GLU A 52 5.45 21.86 -13.19
CA GLU A 52 6.35 22.96 -13.51
C GLU A 52 6.99 23.51 -12.23
N PHE A 53 8.31 23.56 -12.22
CA PHE A 53 9.13 24.20 -11.19
C PHE A 53 9.87 25.37 -11.84
N GLY A 54 9.22 26.54 -11.85
CA GLY A 54 9.73 27.72 -12.55
C GLY A 54 9.76 27.48 -14.06
N LYS A 55 10.96 27.42 -14.66
CA LYS A 55 11.14 27.15 -16.10
C LYS A 55 11.35 25.67 -16.45
N LYS A 56 11.39 24.78 -15.46
CA LYS A 56 11.66 23.34 -15.68
C LYS A 56 10.38 22.54 -15.46
N THR A 57 10.05 21.65 -16.40
CA THR A 57 9.02 20.63 -16.22
C THR A 57 9.66 19.35 -15.71
N VAL A 58 9.15 18.81 -14.61
CA VAL A 58 9.68 17.58 -13.99
C VAL A 58 8.52 16.63 -13.71
N ASP A 59 8.70 15.36 -14.08
CA ASP A 59 7.75 14.31 -13.74
C ASP A 59 7.96 13.87 -12.29
N VAL A 60 6.92 14.06 -11.48
CA VAL A 60 6.94 13.69 -10.06
C VAL A 60 5.93 12.58 -9.79
N PRO A 61 6.14 11.74 -8.75
CA PRO A 61 5.14 10.79 -8.32
C PRO A 61 3.80 11.46 -8.02
N ARG A 62 2.70 10.76 -8.32
CA ARG A 62 1.36 11.21 -7.99
C ARG A 62 1.13 11.09 -6.49
N GLU A 63 0.53 12.12 -5.92
CA GLU A 63 0.09 12.12 -4.53
C GLU A 63 -1.27 11.45 -4.43
N MET A 64 -1.38 10.48 -3.51
CA MET A 64 -2.59 9.69 -3.27
C MET A 64 -2.87 9.61 -1.77
N ASN A 65 -4.13 9.79 -1.37
CA ASN A 65 -4.56 9.50 -0.01
C ASN A 65 -4.65 7.98 0.16
N LEU A 66 -3.81 7.44 1.04
CA LEU A 66 -3.70 6.00 1.31
C LEU A 66 -3.65 5.76 2.83
N PRO A 67 -3.91 4.53 3.30
CA PRO A 67 -3.74 4.17 4.70
C PRO A 67 -2.34 4.52 5.20
N ASN A 68 -2.28 4.97 6.45
CA ASN A 68 -1.08 5.57 7.00
C ASN A 68 0.14 4.64 6.89
N GLN A 69 1.23 5.19 6.38
CA GLN A 69 2.51 4.49 6.21
C GLN A 69 3.40 4.78 7.42
N LEU A 70 3.48 3.83 8.35
CA LEU A 70 4.34 3.96 9.52
C LEU A 70 5.81 4.17 9.12
N LYS A 71 6.58 4.90 9.93
CA LYS A 71 8.02 5.01 9.69
C LYS A 71 8.67 3.63 9.77
N ARG A 72 9.47 3.31 8.76
CA ARG A 72 10.26 2.08 8.70
C ARG A 72 11.62 2.33 9.33
N SER A 73 11.98 1.52 10.33
CA SER A 73 13.32 1.41 10.89
C SER A 73 13.71 -0.06 11.03
N GLY A 74 15.01 -0.33 11.16
CA GLY A 74 15.54 -1.68 11.38
C GLY A 74 15.70 -2.53 10.12
N SER A 75 16.27 -3.73 10.31
CA SER A 75 16.60 -4.67 9.24
C SER A 75 15.39 -5.45 8.69
N LYS A 76 14.28 -5.47 9.43
CA LYS A 76 13.01 -6.16 9.12
C LYS A 76 11.83 -5.19 9.10
N ALA A 77 11.97 -4.10 8.37
CA ALA A 77 10.91 -3.11 8.20
C ALA A 77 9.59 -3.76 7.71
N PRO A 78 8.42 -3.37 8.25
CA PRO A 78 7.14 -3.93 7.86
C PRO A 78 6.65 -3.40 6.50
N PRO A 79 5.84 -4.20 5.77
CA PRO A 79 5.21 -3.76 4.53
C PRO A 79 4.19 -2.65 4.78
N TYR A 80 3.96 -1.82 3.76
CA TYR A 80 2.87 -0.85 3.74
C TYR A 80 1.65 -1.49 3.12
N PHE A 81 0.47 -1.10 3.59
CA PHE A 81 -0.77 -1.66 3.12
C PHE A 81 -1.10 -1.13 1.71
N LEU A 82 -1.14 -2.05 0.73
CA LEU A 82 -1.51 -1.83 -0.68
C LEU A 82 -0.68 -0.80 -1.46
N CYS A 83 0.40 -0.28 -0.89
CA CYS A 83 1.24 0.73 -1.52
C CYS A 83 2.69 0.61 -1.06
N ASP A 84 3.55 0.01 -1.87
CA ASP A 84 4.94 -0.27 -1.50
C ASP A 84 5.86 -0.27 -2.72
N ASN A 85 7.16 -0.40 -2.51
CA ASN A 85 8.12 -0.48 -3.61
C ASN A 85 8.21 -1.92 -4.17
N THR A 86 8.99 -2.07 -5.26
CA THR A 86 9.21 -3.36 -5.94
C THR A 86 9.78 -4.44 -5.03
N GLN A 87 10.53 -4.05 -3.99
CA GLN A 87 11.15 -5.00 -3.05
C GLN A 87 10.09 -5.75 -2.26
N TYR A 88 8.99 -5.10 -1.92
CA TYR A 88 7.87 -5.71 -1.20
C TYR A 88 6.81 -6.28 -2.14
N ILE A 89 6.47 -5.59 -3.22
CA ILE A 89 5.36 -6.03 -4.09
C ILE A 89 5.77 -7.12 -5.08
N LEU A 90 6.98 -7.05 -5.63
CA LEU A 90 7.48 -7.98 -6.66
C LEU A 90 8.60 -8.89 -6.16
N GLY A 91 9.21 -8.56 -5.02
CA GLY A 91 10.43 -9.23 -4.54
C GLY A 91 11.65 -8.89 -5.37
N LEU A 92 11.75 -7.63 -5.81
CA LEU A 92 12.87 -7.12 -6.61
C LEU A 92 13.50 -5.90 -5.94
N GLU A 93 14.81 -5.94 -5.69
CA GLU A 93 15.60 -4.81 -5.23
C GLU A 93 16.44 -4.29 -6.41
N LYS A 94 16.14 -3.07 -6.87
CA LYS A 94 16.81 -2.46 -8.05
C LYS A 94 16.81 -3.39 -9.28
N GLY A 95 15.68 -4.04 -9.55
CA GLY A 95 15.54 -4.94 -10.70
C GLY A 95 16.22 -6.30 -10.52
N GLU A 96 16.71 -6.65 -9.34
CA GLU A 96 17.35 -7.93 -9.06
C GLU A 96 16.64 -8.69 -7.94
N VAL A 97 16.72 -10.02 -7.97
CA VAL A 97 16.23 -10.88 -6.89
C VAL A 97 17.34 -11.05 -5.85
N THR A 98 17.13 -10.50 -4.66
CA THR A 98 18.05 -10.61 -3.51
C THR A 98 17.37 -11.34 -2.35
N GLU A 99 18.13 -11.96 -1.44
CA GLU A 99 17.58 -12.61 -0.25
C GLU A 99 16.71 -11.65 0.60
N LYS A 100 17.15 -10.38 0.69
CA LYS A 100 16.40 -9.30 1.33
C LYS A 100 15.07 -9.04 0.63
N SER A 101 15.06 -8.95 -0.70
CA SER A 101 13.83 -8.72 -1.48
C SER A 101 12.84 -9.89 -1.36
N LEU A 102 13.34 -11.13 -1.34
CA LEU A 102 12.52 -12.33 -1.10
C LEU A 102 11.86 -12.30 0.28
N ARG A 103 12.63 -11.93 1.32
CA ARG A 103 12.10 -11.78 2.68
C ARG A 103 11.03 -10.70 2.76
N CYS A 104 11.25 -9.56 2.10
CA CYS A 104 10.28 -8.45 2.10
C CYS A 104 9.00 -8.81 1.33
N PHE A 105 9.11 -9.45 0.17
CA PHE A 105 7.94 -9.97 -0.55
C PHE A 105 7.17 -10.99 0.28
N LYS A 106 7.86 -11.92 0.95
CA LYS A 106 7.20 -12.88 1.84
C LYS A 106 6.41 -12.19 2.94
N ALA A 107 7.01 -11.22 3.63
CA ALA A 107 6.33 -10.46 4.67
C ALA A 107 5.13 -9.65 4.13
N PHE A 108 5.28 -9.05 2.94
CA PHE A 108 4.20 -8.36 2.24
C PHE A 108 3.05 -9.29 1.88
N SER A 109 3.37 -10.44 1.28
CA SER A 109 2.40 -11.46 0.85
C SER A 109 1.61 -12.02 2.02
N GLU A 110 2.29 -12.46 3.09
CA GLU A 110 1.63 -13.00 4.29
C GLU A 110 0.70 -11.97 4.94
N TYR A 111 1.15 -10.72 5.09
CA TYR A 111 0.36 -9.64 5.66
C TYR A 111 -0.91 -9.36 4.84
N HIS A 112 -0.77 -9.20 3.52
CA HIS A 112 -1.92 -8.88 2.66
C HIS A 112 -2.85 -10.07 2.48
N ILE A 113 -2.35 -11.30 2.39
CA ILE A 113 -3.21 -12.49 2.35
C ILE A 113 -4.04 -12.57 3.63
N GLN A 114 -3.45 -12.33 4.80
CA GLN A 114 -4.18 -12.34 6.07
C GLN A 114 -5.27 -11.25 6.11
N MET A 115 -4.96 -10.04 5.69
CA MET A 115 -5.90 -8.90 5.75
C MET A 115 -6.99 -8.95 4.68
N LEU A 116 -6.67 -9.43 3.47
CA LEU A 116 -7.55 -9.35 2.30
C LEU A 116 -8.35 -10.63 2.04
N SER A 117 -7.89 -11.81 2.50
CA SER A 117 -8.62 -13.07 2.26
C SER A 117 -10.06 -13.08 2.80
N PRO A 118 -10.40 -12.43 3.93
CA PRO A 118 -11.79 -12.35 4.40
C PRO A 118 -12.69 -11.46 3.53
N LEU A 119 -12.12 -10.59 2.69
CA LEU A 119 -12.88 -9.62 1.90
C LEU A 119 -13.38 -10.24 0.60
N GLN A 120 -14.63 -9.94 0.25
CA GLN A 120 -15.27 -10.49 -0.96
C GLN A 120 -15.23 -9.55 -2.17
N CYS A 121 -14.58 -8.39 -2.06
CA CYS A 121 -14.47 -7.49 -3.20
C CYS A 121 -13.47 -8.02 -4.26
N PRO A 122 -13.72 -7.76 -5.56
CA PRO A 122 -12.87 -8.24 -6.65
C PRO A 122 -11.40 -7.86 -6.50
N GLU A 123 -11.13 -6.63 -6.02
CA GLU A 123 -9.78 -6.09 -5.85
C GLU A 123 -8.99 -6.89 -4.82
N ALA A 124 -9.59 -7.19 -3.66
CA ALA A 124 -8.95 -7.99 -2.63
C ALA A 124 -8.65 -9.41 -3.13
N GLN A 125 -9.63 -10.04 -3.80
CA GLN A 125 -9.46 -11.40 -4.28
C GLN A 125 -8.38 -11.52 -5.37
N ALA A 126 -8.32 -10.58 -6.31
CA ALA A 126 -7.29 -10.56 -7.35
C ALA A 126 -5.88 -10.38 -6.76
N ILE A 127 -5.72 -9.48 -5.79
CA ILE A 127 -4.44 -9.27 -5.09
C ILE A 127 -4.03 -10.53 -4.32
N VAL A 128 -4.97 -11.17 -3.61
CA VAL A 128 -4.69 -12.43 -2.90
C VAL A 128 -4.26 -13.54 -3.88
N ARG A 129 -4.94 -13.66 -5.02
CA ARG A 129 -4.56 -14.62 -6.07
C ARG A 129 -3.15 -14.33 -6.60
N PHE A 130 -2.88 -13.09 -6.97
CA PHE A 130 -1.54 -12.64 -7.39
C PHE A 130 -0.47 -13.02 -6.37
N LEU A 131 -0.66 -12.66 -5.10
CA LEU A 131 0.33 -12.88 -4.04
C LEU A 131 0.58 -14.36 -3.72
N ARG A 132 -0.41 -15.23 -3.99
CA ARG A 132 -0.26 -16.69 -3.83
C ARG A 132 0.47 -17.34 -4.99
N SER A 133 0.27 -16.84 -6.22
CA SER A 133 0.86 -17.43 -7.42
C SER A 133 2.21 -16.81 -7.81
N TRP A 134 2.47 -15.56 -7.44
CA TRP A 134 3.67 -14.85 -7.84
C TRP A 134 4.92 -15.45 -7.19
N GLN A 135 5.94 -15.70 -8.03
CA GLN A 135 7.24 -16.24 -7.61
C GLN A 135 8.33 -15.23 -7.97
N PRO A 136 8.88 -14.47 -7.00
CA PRO A 136 9.91 -13.46 -7.29
C PRO A 136 11.14 -14.01 -8.02
N ILE A 137 11.53 -15.26 -7.76
CA ILE A 137 12.69 -15.92 -8.40
C ILE A 137 12.50 -16.01 -9.92
N GLU A 138 11.26 -16.11 -10.38
CA GLU A 138 10.91 -16.18 -11.80
C GLU A 138 10.50 -14.82 -12.39
N ALA A 139 10.47 -13.76 -11.57
CA ALA A 139 9.96 -12.45 -11.97
C ALA A 139 10.69 -11.88 -13.19
N LEU A 140 12.02 -12.01 -13.26
CA LEU A 140 12.83 -11.46 -14.37
C LEU A 140 12.58 -12.14 -15.72
N LYS A 141 11.92 -13.30 -15.74
CA LYS A 141 11.49 -14.00 -16.96
C LYS A 141 10.07 -13.60 -17.39
N HIS A 142 9.33 -12.89 -16.53
CA HIS A 142 7.95 -12.52 -16.79
C HIS A 142 7.89 -11.43 -17.88
N PRO A 143 7.08 -11.61 -18.96
CA PRO A 143 7.03 -10.66 -20.08
C PRO A 143 6.78 -9.20 -19.66
N VAL A 144 5.85 -8.98 -18.72
CA VAL A 144 5.54 -7.63 -18.20
C VAL A 144 6.73 -7.00 -17.47
N ILE A 145 7.51 -7.79 -16.74
CA ILE A 145 8.70 -7.32 -16.02
C ILE A 145 9.80 -6.94 -17.01
N ILE A 146 10.02 -7.77 -18.04
CA ILE A 146 10.98 -7.51 -19.10
C ILE A 146 10.63 -6.21 -19.85
N ALA A 147 9.35 -6.03 -20.21
CA ALA A 147 8.90 -4.84 -20.93
C ALA A 147 9.03 -3.54 -20.10
N ASN A 148 9.02 -3.65 -18.76
CA ASN A 148 9.00 -2.51 -17.85
C ASN A 148 10.28 -2.37 -16.99
N GLN A 149 11.40 -3.00 -17.37
CA GLN A 149 12.65 -2.94 -16.61
C GLN A 149 13.10 -1.53 -16.19
N PRO A 150 13.03 -0.48 -17.04
CA PRO A 150 13.44 0.86 -16.64
C PRO A 150 12.68 1.38 -15.40
N HIS A 151 11.37 1.12 -15.34
CA HIS A 151 10.52 1.53 -14.22
C HIS A 151 10.87 0.83 -12.91
N LEU A 152 11.38 -0.40 -12.98
CA LEU A 152 11.80 -1.17 -11.80
C LEU A 152 13.11 -0.64 -11.19
N LEU A 153 13.96 0.00 -12.00
CA LEU A 153 15.21 0.62 -11.55
C LEU A 153 15.00 2.02 -10.96
N GLU A 154 14.00 2.76 -11.46
CA GLU A 154 13.64 4.10 -10.95
C GLU A 154 13.15 4.08 -9.49
N GLY A 155 12.60 2.94 -9.05
CA GLY A 155 12.02 2.78 -7.72
C GLY A 155 10.72 3.57 -7.54
N GLY A 156 10.39 3.87 -6.29
CA GLY A 156 9.12 4.49 -5.92
C GLY A 156 8.05 3.45 -5.55
N ASN A 157 6.88 3.96 -5.13
CA ASN A 157 5.79 3.10 -4.67
C ASN A 157 4.85 2.72 -5.82
N PHE A 158 4.30 1.52 -5.71
CA PHE A 158 3.34 0.91 -6.60
C PHE A 158 2.05 0.66 -5.82
N VAL A 159 0.93 0.89 -6.48
CA VAL A 159 -0.40 0.48 -6.01
C VAL A 159 -0.96 -0.61 -6.92
N PHE A 160 -2.08 -1.22 -6.56
CA PHE A 160 -2.78 -2.18 -7.40
C PHE A 160 -3.98 -1.54 -8.10
N ARG A 161 -4.31 -2.04 -9.29
CA ARG A 161 -5.58 -1.79 -9.96
C ARG A 161 -6.03 -3.05 -10.71
N LEU A 162 -7.32 -3.16 -10.96
CA LEU A 162 -7.82 -4.13 -11.93
C LEU A 162 -7.76 -3.51 -13.33
N SER A 163 -7.66 -4.35 -14.36
CA SER A 163 -7.74 -3.92 -15.75
C SER A 163 -9.12 -3.38 -16.13
N GLU A 164 -10.17 -3.97 -15.55
CA GLU A 164 -11.56 -3.63 -15.83
C GLU A 164 -12.04 -2.35 -15.14
N THR A 165 -11.32 -1.89 -14.11
CA THR A 165 -11.68 -0.69 -13.34
C THR A 165 -10.75 0.47 -13.63
N SER A 166 -11.29 1.69 -13.55
CA SER A 166 -10.50 2.93 -13.65
C SER A 166 -9.91 3.37 -12.30
N SER A 167 -10.40 2.81 -11.20
CA SER A 167 -9.95 3.14 -9.85
C SER A 167 -8.87 2.17 -9.35
N TYR A 168 -8.15 2.58 -8.30
CA TYR A 168 -7.14 1.74 -7.66
C TYR A 168 -7.77 0.84 -6.59
N ALA A 169 -7.11 -0.27 -6.29
CA ALA A 169 -7.62 -1.33 -5.41
C ALA A 169 -8.10 -0.84 -4.04
N MET A 170 -7.38 0.15 -3.48
CA MET A 170 -7.76 0.74 -2.18
C MET A 170 -9.19 1.29 -2.18
N SER A 171 -9.65 1.89 -3.29
CA SER A 171 -10.99 2.48 -3.35
C SER A 171 -12.10 1.42 -3.26
N GLY A 172 -11.91 0.24 -3.87
CA GLY A 172 -12.85 -0.87 -3.77
C GLY A 172 -12.80 -1.55 -2.40
N ILE A 173 -11.60 -1.68 -1.83
CA ILE A 173 -11.38 -2.26 -0.50
C ILE A 173 -11.95 -1.36 0.60
N GLU A 174 -11.82 -0.04 0.50
CA GLU A 174 -12.36 0.91 1.47
C GLU A 174 -13.89 0.83 1.56
N GLN A 175 -14.57 0.54 0.45
CA GLN A 175 -16.03 0.35 0.44
C GLN A 175 -16.49 -0.88 1.24
N THR A 176 -15.58 -1.79 1.60
CA THR A 176 -15.89 -2.95 2.46
C THR A 176 -15.81 -2.62 3.95
N PHE A 177 -15.31 -1.44 4.33
CA PHE A 177 -15.22 -1.05 5.73
C PHE A 177 -16.60 -0.72 6.29
N PRO A 178 -16.93 -1.19 7.51
CA PRO A 178 -18.19 -0.85 8.14
C PRO A 178 -18.26 0.67 8.38
N PRO A 179 -19.37 1.34 8.05
CA PRO A 179 -19.50 2.79 8.25
C PRO A 179 -19.50 3.17 9.73
N HIS A 180 -19.99 2.26 10.57
CA HIS A 180 -20.03 2.40 12.03
C HIS A 180 -19.77 1.05 12.68
N LEU A 181 -19.16 1.10 13.87
CA LEU A 181 -19.03 -0.01 14.79
C LEU A 181 -19.97 0.24 15.98
N ASN A 182 -20.59 -0.80 16.53
CA ASN A 182 -21.33 -0.69 17.79
C ASN A 182 -20.36 -0.53 18.99
N LEU A 183 -20.86 -0.23 20.19
CA LEU A 183 -19.99 0.06 21.34
C LEU A 183 -19.06 -1.11 21.71
N ASP A 184 -19.54 -2.34 21.62
CA ASP A 184 -18.74 -3.53 21.94
C ASP A 184 -17.65 -3.76 20.88
N GLU A 185 -17.98 -3.55 19.59
CA GLU A 185 -17.03 -3.58 18.48
C GLU A 185 -16.00 -2.46 18.59
N GLN A 186 -16.39 -1.25 18.97
CA GLN A 186 -15.47 -0.14 19.22
C GLN A 186 -14.52 -0.49 20.38
N GLY A 187 -15.04 -1.01 21.48
CA GLY A 187 -14.23 -1.46 22.62
C GLY A 187 -13.23 -2.55 22.21
N THR A 188 -13.69 -3.52 21.43
CA THR A 188 -12.86 -4.61 20.89
C THR A 188 -11.77 -4.07 19.95
N PHE A 189 -12.12 -3.14 19.07
CA PHE A 189 -11.17 -2.49 18.15
C PHE A 189 -10.07 -1.74 18.91
N ILE A 190 -10.44 -0.94 19.92
CA ILE A 190 -9.49 -0.18 20.74
C ILE A 190 -8.56 -1.12 21.51
N LEU A 191 -9.09 -2.17 22.13
CA LEU A 191 -8.28 -3.18 22.83
C LEU A 191 -7.33 -3.90 21.86
N GLY A 192 -7.82 -4.29 20.68
CA GLY A 192 -7.02 -4.89 19.63
C GLY A 192 -5.88 -3.98 19.17
N TYR A 193 -6.18 -2.70 18.92
CA TYR A 193 -5.20 -1.68 18.55
C TYR A 193 -4.12 -1.52 19.64
N TYR A 194 -4.52 -1.46 20.91
CA TYR A 194 -3.59 -1.35 22.02
C TYR A 194 -2.66 -2.57 22.14
N HIS A 195 -3.21 -3.79 22.07
CA HIS A 195 -2.41 -5.02 22.09
C HIS A 195 -1.44 -5.10 20.90
N GLN A 196 -1.88 -4.69 19.71
CA GLN A 196 -1.02 -4.67 18.53
C GLN A 196 0.13 -3.66 18.69
N THR A 197 -0.17 -2.48 19.24
CA THR A 197 0.83 -1.44 19.52
C THR A 197 1.85 -1.89 20.57
N GLN A 198 1.40 -2.48 21.69
CA GLN A 198 2.29 -3.03 22.72
C GLN A 198 3.22 -4.11 22.15
N LYS A 199 2.68 -5.04 21.36
CA LYS A 199 3.48 -6.08 20.69
C LYS A 199 4.54 -5.51 19.74
N GLN A 200 4.30 -4.36 19.13
CA GLN A 200 5.29 -3.67 18.30
C GLN A 200 6.42 -3.08 19.15
N TYR A 201 6.10 -2.44 20.29
CA TYR A 201 7.10 -1.90 21.23
C TYR A 201 7.96 -2.99 21.87
N GLU A 202 7.37 -4.10 22.31
CA GLU A 202 8.11 -5.23 22.89
C GLU A 202 9.13 -5.85 21.91
N LYS A 203 8.83 -5.83 20.61
CA LYS A 203 9.76 -6.32 19.58
C LYS A 203 10.93 -5.35 19.36
N GLN A 204 10.68 -4.05 19.40
CA GLN A 204 11.75 -3.05 19.27
C GLN A 204 12.77 -3.18 20.41
N ASN A 205 12.30 -3.37 21.65
CA ASN A 205 13.17 -3.55 22.83
C ASN A 205 14.00 -4.84 22.83
N LYS A 206 13.73 -5.80 21.94
CA LYS A 206 14.48 -7.07 21.82
C LYS A 206 15.48 -7.06 20.66
N GLU A 207 15.46 -6.04 19.82
CA GLU A 207 16.37 -5.88 18.67
C GLU A 207 17.47 -4.82 18.91
N ASP A 208 17.50 -4.21 20.10
CA ASP A 208 18.61 -3.42 20.66
C ASP A 208 19.52 -4.29 21.55
#